data_AF-A0A3B5RCF7-F1
#
_entry.id   AF-A0A3B5RCF7-F1
#
_cell.length_a   1.000
_cell.length_b   1.000
_cell.length_c   1.000
_cell.angle_alpha   90.00
_cell.angle_beta   90.00
_cell.angle_gamma   90.00
#
_symmetry.space_group_name_H-M   'P 1'
#
loop_
_entity.id
_entity.type
_entity.pdbx_description
1 polymer ?
#
loop_
_entity_poly.entity_id
_entity_poly.type
_entity_poly.pdbx_seq_one_letter_code
_entity_poly.pdbx_strand_id
1 'polypeptide(L)'
;RIPALYYNNNEKKLFAFAEKRTTADDASSVALVMSEGTWSLPEEVVKKCSCGYRPMNPCAVYEKHTQTLFLFFIYVIGTEGFQIDNHWNKARLWYVTKKSDNKWSEVTEVTDVLPEIKNWSTFAIGPGHGIQTESGRMIVPAYAYTGPEDKKATPHAFCFYSDDYGKTWHCSKMLSEASIECQMAEIYDSKGHSLIYCNARSQGEYRVQAEIDDSDFHAITPVTPLVETGGGCEGSVISFPAQSGEPNTKWLLYSHPTNPKERRDLGVYLNDSPLNSNKNCSGASKPWVINKGLSGYSDLAYIDDGWFACLMECG
;
A
#
# COMPACT_ATOMS: atom_id res chain seq x y z
N ARG A 1 -5.32 10.27 9.71
CA ARG A 1 -5.83 9.71 8.43
C ARG A 1 -4.74 8.87 7.79
N ILE A 2 -5.08 8.07 6.80
CA ILE A 2 -4.11 7.29 6.00
C ILE A 2 -3.33 6.30 6.90
N PRO A 3 -3.99 5.23 7.37
CA PRO A 3 -3.38 4.26 8.28
C PRO A 3 -2.30 3.46 7.56
N ALA A 4 -1.25 3.13 8.32
CA ALA A 4 -0.22 2.17 7.93
C ALA A 4 0.15 1.34 9.16
N LEU A 5 0.30 0.03 9.00
CA LEU A 5 0.42 -0.91 10.11
C LEU A 5 1.53 -1.91 9.83
N TYR A 6 2.39 -2.10 10.83
CA TYR A 6 3.42 -3.13 10.81
C TYR A 6 3.41 -3.93 12.10
N TYR A 7 3.48 -5.26 11.99
CA TYR A 7 3.65 -6.17 13.12
C TYR A 7 5.07 -6.71 13.16
N ASN A 8 5.81 -6.40 14.23
CA ASN A 8 7.10 -6.98 14.51
C ASN A 8 6.92 -8.32 15.22
N ASN A 9 7.16 -9.41 14.49
CA ASN A 9 6.99 -10.75 15.02
C ASN A 9 8.00 -11.10 16.15
N ASN A 10 9.20 -10.52 16.11
CA ASN A 10 10.24 -10.80 17.11
C ASN A 10 9.89 -10.16 18.45
N GLU A 11 9.33 -8.94 18.42
CA GLU A 11 8.96 -8.17 19.61
C GLU A 11 7.51 -8.37 20.03
N LYS A 12 6.71 -9.08 19.21
CA LYS A 12 5.26 -9.22 19.36
C LYS A 12 4.56 -7.87 19.51
N LYS A 13 4.97 -6.89 18.69
CA LYS A 13 4.57 -5.48 18.81
C LYS A 13 4.01 -4.91 17.51
N LEU A 14 2.93 -4.14 17.61
CA LEU A 14 2.39 -3.36 16.49
C LEU A 14 2.96 -1.95 16.48
N PHE A 15 3.26 -1.47 15.28
CA PHE A 15 3.65 -0.11 14.95
C PHE A 15 2.57 0.46 14.02
N ALA A 16 1.84 1.45 14.50
CA ALA A 16 0.73 2.07 13.77
C ALA A 16 1.11 3.49 13.39
N PHE A 17 1.00 3.80 12.10
CA PHE A 17 1.34 5.08 11.51
C PHE A 17 0.09 5.76 10.94
N ALA A 18 0.11 7.09 10.93
CA ALA A 18 -0.92 7.90 10.30
C ALA A 18 -0.40 9.28 9.93
N GLU A 19 -1.11 9.95 9.02
CA GLU A 19 -0.98 11.38 8.83
C GLU A 19 -1.68 12.16 9.95
N LYS A 20 -0.94 13.08 10.56
CA LYS A 20 -1.45 14.14 11.42
C LYS A 20 -1.81 15.34 10.55
N ARG A 21 -3.11 15.57 10.38
CA ARG A 21 -3.69 16.67 9.60
C ARG A 21 -4.36 17.69 10.52
N THR A 22 -4.32 18.97 10.17
CA THR A 22 -5.05 20.00 10.92
C THR A 22 -6.52 20.11 10.51
N THR A 23 -6.87 19.62 9.31
CA THR A 23 -8.25 19.49 8.82
C THR A 23 -8.44 18.14 8.11
N ALA A 24 -9.61 17.89 7.51
CA ALA A 24 -9.82 16.71 6.68
C ALA A 24 -9.02 16.74 5.35
N ASP A 25 -8.61 17.94 4.92
CA ASP A 25 -7.89 18.18 3.66
C ASP A 25 -6.49 17.53 3.69
N ASP A 26 -6.13 16.86 2.60
CA ASP A 26 -4.81 16.24 2.44
C ASP A 26 -3.66 17.26 2.40
N ALA A 27 -3.96 18.50 2.01
CA ALA A 27 -3.00 19.60 1.97
C ALA A 27 -2.58 20.06 3.38
N SER A 28 -3.34 19.64 4.40
CA SER A 28 -3.17 20.07 5.79
C SER A 28 -2.31 19.12 6.64
N SER A 29 -1.65 18.12 6.02
CA SER A 29 -0.68 17.28 6.73
C SER A 29 0.46 18.12 7.32
N VAL A 30 0.70 17.95 8.62
CA VAL A 30 1.77 18.62 9.37
C VAL A 30 2.83 17.65 9.87
N ALA A 31 2.51 16.37 9.98
CA ALA A 31 3.44 15.32 10.38
C ALA A 31 2.95 13.92 10.01
N LEU A 32 3.86 12.96 9.95
CA LEU A 32 3.56 11.54 10.14
C LEU A 32 3.75 11.23 11.62
N VAL A 33 2.79 10.50 12.19
CA VAL A 33 2.83 10.08 13.58
C VAL A 33 2.85 8.57 13.69
N MET A 34 3.37 8.07 14.81
CA MET A 34 3.41 6.65 15.13
C MET A 34 2.95 6.40 16.57
N SER A 35 2.23 5.31 16.80
CA SER A 35 2.00 4.73 18.12
C SER A 35 2.47 3.27 18.13
N GLU A 36 3.00 2.80 19.26
CA GLU A 36 3.53 1.45 19.40
C GLU A 36 2.92 0.72 20.59
N GLY A 37 2.48 -0.53 20.40
CA GLY A 37 2.06 -1.40 21.50
C GLY A 37 0.77 -0.94 22.21
N THR A 38 0.89 -0.36 23.42
CA THR A 38 -0.25 -0.03 24.31
C THR A 38 -1.06 1.20 23.88
N TRP A 39 -0.92 1.65 22.63
CA TRP A 39 -1.67 2.77 22.05
C TRP A 39 -1.54 4.06 22.86
N SER A 40 -0.30 4.42 23.21
CA SER A 40 0.01 5.72 23.82
C SER A 40 -0.21 6.86 22.82
N LEU A 41 -0.15 8.10 23.33
CA LEU A 41 -0.17 9.31 22.49
C LEU A 41 0.84 9.18 21.35
N PRO A 42 0.41 9.32 20.08
CA PRO A 42 1.30 9.15 18.94
C PRO A 42 2.45 10.16 18.95
N GLU A 43 3.66 9.70 18.69
CA GLU A 43 4.84 10.55 18.50
C GLU A 43 4.97 11.02 17.05
N GLU A 44 5.51 12.23 16.84
CA GLU A 44 5.80 12.73 15.48
C GLU A 44 7.12 12.15 14.97
N VAL A 45 7.04 11.39 13.88
CA VAL A 45 8.20 10.74 13.24
C VAL A 45 8.82 11.65 12.19
N VAL A 46 7.99 12.25 11.34
CA VAL A 46 8.40 13.17 10.27
C VAL A 46 7.51 14.40 10.32
N LYS A 47 8.10 15.60 10.26
CA LYS A 47 7.34 16.87 10.31
C LYS A 47 7.40 17.60 8.98
N LYS A 48 6.38 18.41 8.72
CA LYS A 48 6.35 19.37 7.61
C LYS A 48 7.55 20.33 7.69
N CYS A 49 8.21 20.55 6.55
CA CYS A 49 9.35 21.46 6.41
C CYS A 49 8.88 22.91 6.44
N SER A 50 9.71 23.81 6.96
CA SER A 50 9.53 25.26 6.81
C SER A 50 9.48 25.72 5.35
N CYS A 51 10.12 24.98 4.45
CA CYS A 51 10.10 25.14 3.00
C CYS A 51 8.77 24.73 2.32
N GLY A 52 7.79 24.25 3.08
CA GLY A 52 6.42 24.00 2.60
C GLY A 52 6.11 22.56 2.22
N TYR A 53 7.13 21.70 2.04
CA TYR A 53 6.94 20.26 1.82
C TYR A 53 6.25 19.60 3.01
N ARG A 54 5.21 18.80 2.75
CA ARG A 54 4.44 18.06 3.76
C ARG A 54 4.56 16.56 3.55
N PRO A 55 4.67 15.76 4.62
CA PRO A 55 4.82 14.31 4.49
C PRO A 55 3.43 13.66 4.41
N MET A 56 3.26 12.72 3.49
CA MET A 56 1.98 12.06 3.22
C MET A 56 2.20 10.60 2.82
N ASN A 57 1.13 9.81 2.88
CA ASN A 57 1.07 8.41 2.49
C ASN A 57 2.18 7.55 3.13
N PRO A 58 2.16 7.36 4.47
CA PRO A 58 3.08 6.44 5.12
C PRO A 58 2.94 5.03 4.54
N CYS A 59 4.08 4.38 4.29
CA CYS A 59 4.17 2.99 3.85
C CYS A 59 5.29 2.27 4.63
N ALA A 60 4.92 1.34 5.51
CA ALA A 60 5.87 0.62 6.34
C ALA A 60 6.41 -0.64 5.64
N VAL A 61 7.74 -0.83 5.63
CA VAL A 61 8.39 -2.05 5.09
C VAL A 61 9.47 -2.50 6.04
N TYR A 62 9.50 -3.77 6.40
CA TYR A 62 10.53 -4.33 7.27
C TYR A 62 11.52 -5.19 6.50
N GLU A 63 12.80 -4.85 6.60
CA GLU A 63 13.90 -5.59 6.00
C GLU A 63 14.50 -6.55 7.05
N LYS A 64 14.25 -7.85 6.86
CA LYS A 64 14.56 -8.92 7.83
C LYS A 64 16.06 -9.15 8.03
N HIS A 65 16.89 -8.96 7.01
CA HIS A 65 18.33 -9.28 7.10
C HIS A 65 19.08 -8.31 8.02
N THR A 66 18.83 -7.01 7.85
CA THR A 66 19.40 -5.92 8.63
C THR A 66 18.55 -5.54 9.84
N GLN A 67 17.36 -6.15 9.98
CA GLN A 67 16.39 -5.88 11.04
C GLN A 67 16.04 -4.38 11.11
N THR A 68 15.69 -3.82 9.95
CA THR A 68 15.43 -2.39 9.78
C THR A 68 13.98 -2.19 9.36
N LEU A 69 13.24 -1.40 10.15
CA LEU A 69 11.93 -0.89 9.75
C LEU A 69 12.12 0.38 8.94
N PHE A 70 11.66 0.38 7.69
CA PHE A 70 11.56 1.55 6.85
C PHE A 70 10.14 2.11 6.93
N LEU A 71 10.05 3.44 7.05
CA LEU A 71 8.81 4.18 6.83
C LEU A 71 9.01 5.06 5.61
N PHE A 72 8.49 4.61 4.47
CA PHE A 72 8.43 5.40 3.24
C PHE A 72 7.29 6.40 3.31
N PHE A 73 7.45 7.53 2.63
CA PHE A 73 6.43 8.55 2.47
C PHE A 73 6.74 9.42 1.25
N ILE A 74 5.72 10.11 0.73
CA ILE A 74 5.97 11.23 -0.17
C ILE A 74 6.16 12.51 0.60
N TYR A 75 7.07 13.34 0.11
CA TYR A 75 7.23 14.72 0.53
C TYR A 75 6.86 15.61 -0.64
N VAL A 76 5.78 16.38 -0.49
CA VAL A 76 5.12 17.06 -1.62
C VAL A 76 4.79 18.52 -1.33
N ILE A 77 4.89 19.36 -2.36
CA ILE A 77 4.45 20.75 -2.36
C ILE A 77 3.40 20.97 -3.45
N GLY A 78 2.33 21.72 -3.14
CA GLY A 78 1.14 21.83 -4.01
C GLY A 78 0.16 20.67 -3.81
N THR A 79 -1.01 20.73 -4.45
CA THR A 79 -2.05 19.69 -4.39
C THR A 79 -1.87 18.67 -5.52
N GLU A 80 -2.44 17.47 -5.40
CA GLU A 80 -2.41 16.47 -6.47
C GLU A 80 -3.05 17.02 -7.76
N GLY A 81 -4.25 17.61 -7.66
CA GLY A 81 -4.95 18.21 -8.81
C GLY A 81 -4.13 19.28 -9.53
N PHE A 82 -3.47 20.19 -8.80
CA PHE A 82 -2.60 21.19 -9.41
C PHE A 82 -1.46 20.54 -10.21
N GLN A 83 -0.81 19.51 -9.67
CA GLN A 83 0.30 18.84 -10.33
C GLN A 83 -0.17 18.08 -11.58
N ILE A 84 -1.34 17.43 -11.52
CA ILE A 84 -1.98 16.75 -12.65
C ILE A 84 -2.32 17.75 -13.76
N ASP A 85 -2.97 18.87 -13.42
CA ASP A 85 -3.43 19.85 -14.40
C ASP A 85 -2.27 20.58 -15.09
N ASN A 86 -1.12 20.69 -14.44
CA ASN A 86 0.05 21.43 -14.95
C ASN A 86 1.19 20.52 -15.40
N HIS A 87 1.04 19.19 -15.31
CA HIS A 87 2.12 18.22 -15.57
C HIS A 87 3.42 18.54 -14.82
N TRP A 88 3.29 18.99 -13.57
CA TRP A 88 4.41 19.50 -12.80
C TRP A 88 4.64 18.69 -11.54
N ASN A 89 5.45 17.65 -11.64
CA ASN A 89 5.75 16.76 -10.52
C ASN A 89 6.58 17.45 -9.42
N LYS A 90 5.94 17.62 -8.27
CA LYS A 90 6.49 18.18 -7.04
C LYS A 90 6.46 17.18 -5.88
N ALA A 91 6.12 15.92 -6.14
CA ALA A 91 6.27 14.82 -5.19
C ALA A 91 7.72 14.33 -5.19
N ARG A 92 8.21 13.96 -4.01
CA ARG A 92 9.53 13.37 -3.78
C ARG A 92 9.35 12.13 -2.91
N LEU A 93 10.11 11.06 -3.17
CA LEU A 93 10.05 9.83 -2.38
C LEU A 93 11.13 9.86 -1.31
N TRP A 94 10.73 9.65 -0.06
CA TRP A 94 11.62 9.68 1.10
C TRP A 94 11.36 8.48 2.00
N TYR A 95 12.33 8.17 2.85
CA TYR A 95 12.13 7.28 3.97
C TYR A 95 12.89 7.74 5.21
N VAL A 96 12.45 7.22 6.36
CA VAL A 96 13.23 7.13 7.59
C VAL A 96 13.32 5.67 8.01
N THR A 97 14.34 5.32 8.78
CA THR A 97 14.55 3.96 9.27
C THR A 97 14.62 3.90 10.78
N LYS A 98 14.18 2.79 11.35
CA LYS A 98 14.28 2.48 12.77
C LYS A 98 14.90 1.09 12.94
N LYS A 99 15.92 1.02 13.80
CA LYS A 99 16.57 -0.23 14.24
C LYS A 99 16.27 -0.47 15.73
N SER A 100 16.94 -1.45 16.34
CA SER A 100 16.76 -1.84 17.73
C SER A 100 17.09 -0.75 18.78
N ASP A 101 17.72 0.35 18.39
CA ASP A 101 18.07 1.47 19.29
C ASP A 101 16.91 2.43 19.56
N ASN A 102 15.71 2.09 19.10
CA ASN A 102 14.45 2.83 19.27
C ASN A 102 14.44 4.25 18.69
N LYS A 103 15.44 4.64 17.88
CA LYS A 103 15.51 5.96 17.27
C LYS A 103 15.26 5.88 15.76
N TRP A 104 14.58 6.88 15.24
CA TRP A 104 14.47 7.12 13.81
C TRP A 104 15.74 7.78 13.28
N SER A 105 16.18 7.36 12.10
CA SER A 105 17.27 7.99 11.37
C SER A 105 16.86 9.34 10.78
N GLU A 106 17.84 10.06 10.24
CA GLU A 106 17.56 11.22 9.41
C GLU A 106 16.84 10.82 8.11
N VAL A 107 16.07 11.75 7.58
CA VAL A 107 15.31 11.56 6.34
C VAL A 107 16.25 11.32 5.16
N THR A 108 15.97 10.29 4.35
CA THR A 108 16.72 9.96 3.13
C THR A 108 15.82 10.08 1.91
N GLU A 109 16.27 10.82 0.89
CA GLU A 109 15.56 10.96 -0.38
C GLU A 109 15.99 9.88 -1.38
N VAL A 110 15.01 9.29 -2.08
CA VAL A 110 15.20 8.30 -3.16
C VAL A 110 14.32 8.59 -4.37
N THR A 111 14.05 9.87 -4.67
CA THR A 111 13.19 10.25 -5.80
C THR A 111 13.81 9.92 -7.15
N ASP A 112 15.11 10.18 -7.35
CA ASP A 112 15.76 10.08 -8.66
C ASP A 112 16.15 8.62 -9.03
N VAL A 113 15.40 7.64 -8.56
CA VAL A 113 15.59 6.21 -8.89
C VAL A 113 15.39 5.91 -10.37
N LEU A 114 14.59 6.73 -11.07
CA LEU A 114 14.43 6.70 -12.51
C LEU A 114 14.32 8.12 -13.09
N PRO A 115 15.03 8.43 -14.19
CA PRO A 115 14.90 9.72 -14.87
C PRO A 115 13.46 10.05 -15.29
N GLU A 116 12.65 9.05 -15.62
CA GLU A 116 11.29 9.18 -16.13
C GLU A 116 10.32 9.79 -15.11
N ILE A 117 10.62 9.72 -13.81
CA ILE A 117 9.80 10.32 -12.75
C ILE A 117 9.61 11.82 -12.97
N LYS A 118 10.58 12.48 -13.62
CA LYS A 118 10.53 13.90 -13.98
C LYS A 118 9.48 14.23 -15.04
N ASN A 119 9.06 13.24 -15.82
CA ASN A 119 8.06 13.37 -16.88
C ASN A 119 6.64 13.00 -16.41
N TRP A 120 6.50 12.52 -15.17
CA TRP A 120 5.18 12.26 -14.60
C TRP A 120 4.54 13.58 -14.19
N SER A 121 3.21 13.64 -14.13
CA SER A 121 2.51 14.81 -13.60
C SER A 121 2.60 14.84 -12.07
N THR A 122 2.47 13.68 -11.42
CA THR A 122 2.72 13.45 -9.98
C THR A 122 2.74 11.94 -9.71
N PHE A 123 3.21 11.53 -8.55
CA PHE A 123 3.09 10.16 -8.06
C PHE A 123 2.87 10.13 -6.56
N ALA A 124 2.42 8.99 -6.05
CA ALA A 124 2.47 8.69 -4.63
C ALA A 124 2.78 7.21 -4.38
N ILE A 125 3.05 6.88 -3.12
CA ILE A 125 3.21 5.50 -2.66
C ILE A 125 2.00 5.04 -1.87
N GLY A 126 1.85 3.73 -1.75
CA GLY A 126 0.84 3.04 -0.97
C GLY A 126 -0.51 3.77 -1.03
N PRO A 127 -1.09 4.13 0.13
CA PRO A 127 -0.53 4.04 1.49
C PRO A 127 -0.65 2.64 2.11
N GLY A 128 -0.21 2.47 3.37
CA GLY A 128 -0.37 1.24 4.13
C GLY A 128 0.96 0.56 4.44
N HIS A 129 1.18 -0.62 3.89
CA HIS A 129 2.46 -1.34 4.02
C HIS A 129 3.05 -1.70 2.67
N GLY A 130 4.34 -2.02 2.67
CA GLY A 130 4.99 -2.78 1.62
C GLY A 130 5.42 -4.13 2.18
N ILE A 131 6.08 -4.92 1.34
CA ILE A 131 6.44 -6.30 1.68
C ILE A 131 7.92 -6.56 1.47
N GLN A 132 8.43 -7.57 2.17
CA GLN A 132 9.66 -8.25 1.77
C GLN A 132 9.29 -9.69 1.39
N THR A 133 9.58 -10.07 0.15
CA THR A 133 9.34 -11.41 -0.38
C THR A 133 10.20 -12.45 0.33
N GLU A 134 9.91 -13.75 0.16
CA GLU A 134 10.79 -14.80 0.69
C GLU A 134 12.18 -14.79 0.03
N SER A 135 12.31 -14.28 -1.20
CA SER A 135 13.60 -14.06 -1.86
C SER A 135 14.40 -12.87 -1.30
N GLY A 136 13.79 -12.06 -0.43
CA GLY A 136 14.43 -10.90 0.20
C GLY A 136 14.21 -9.56 -0.52
N ARG A 137 13.54 -9.54 -1.67
CA ARG A 137 13.17 -8.32 -2.39
C ARG A 137 12.20 -7.50 -1.56
N MET A 138 12.54 -6.24 -1.32
CA MET A 138 11.63 -5.25 -0.72
C MET A 138 10.77 -4.63 -1.81
N ILE A 139 9.48 -4.41 -1.54
CA ILE A 139 8.52 -3.82 -2.47
C ILE A 139 7.72 -2.73 -1.74
N VAL A 140 7.67 -1.54 -2.33
CA VAL A 140 6.86 -0.40 -1.91
C VAL A 140 5.83 -0.13 -3.03
N PRO A 141 4.53 -0.42 -2.81
CA PRO A 141 3.48 -0.14 -3.79
C PRO A 141 3.41 1.36 -4.13
N ALA A 142 3.09 1.69 -5.38
CA ALA A 142 3.04 3.07 -5.84
C ALA A 142 2.09 3.27 -7.03
N TYR A 143 1.81 4.53 -7.36
CA TYR A 143 1.11 4.90 -8.58
C TYR A 143 1.60 6.25 -9.10
N ALA A 144 1.53 6.46 -10.41
CA ALA A 144 1.91 7.71 -11.05
C ALA A 144 0.89 8.13 -12.09
N TYR A 145 0.66 9.43 -12.17
CA TYR A 145 -0.08 10.06 -13.26
C TYR A 145 0.87 10.36 -14.40
N THR A 146 0.63 9.75 -15.56
CA THR A 146 1.46 9.90 -16.75
C THR A 146 0.61 10.23 -17.96
N GLY A 147 1.19 10.89 -18.96
CA GLY A 147 0.51 11.27 -20.18
C GLY A 147 1.24 12.43 -20.85
N PRO A 148 0.91 12.73 -22.12
CA PRO A 148 1.48 13.88 -22.80
C PRO A 148 0.91 15.18 -22.19
N GLU A 149 1.68 16.27 -22.25
CA GLU A 149 1.33 17.56 -21.64
C GLU A 149 0.01 18.14 -22.16
N ASP A 150 -0.39 17.80 -23.39
CA ASP A 150 -1.62 18.25 -24.05
C ASP A 150 -2.88 17.45 -23.67
N LYS A 151 -2.73 16.40 -22.85
CA LYS A 151 -3.84 15.54 -22.40
C LYS A 151 -3.87 15.46 -20.88
N LYS A 152 -5.04 15.09 -20.37
CA LYS A 152 -5.18 14.73 -18.96
C LYS A 152 -4.34 13.49 -18.68
N ALA A 153 -3.50 13.56 -17.64
CA ALA A 153 -2.71 12.43 -17.21
C ALA A 153 -3.58 11.29 -16.66
N THR A 154 -3.18 10.06 -16.97
CA THR A 154 -3.84 8.83 -16.53
C THR A 154 -3.00 8.18 -15.43
N PRO A 155 -3.59 7.76 -14.31
CA PRO A 155 -2.87 7.11 -13.24
C PRO A 155 -2.68 5.63 -13.53
N HIS A 156 -1.50 5.10 -13.20
CA HIS A 156 -1.20 3.68 -13.27
C HIS A 156 -0.40 3.24 -12.04
N ALA A 157 -0.83 2.14 -11.42
CA ALA A 157 -0.11 1.52 -10.31
C ALA A 157 1.15 0.78 -10.79
N PHE A 158 2.16 0.75 -9.93
CA PHE A 158 3.45 0.10 -10.09
C PHE A 158 4.05 -0.15 -8.69
N CYS A 159 5.32 -0.54 -8.59
CA CYS A 159 6.04 -0.53 -7.33
C CYS A 159 7.48 -0.07 -7.45
N PHE A 160 8.00 0.48 -6.35
CA PHE A 160 9.44 0.57 -6.14
C PHE A 160 9.92 -0.73 -5.50
N TYR A 161 11.12 -1.20 -5.87
CA TYR A 161 11.70 -2.39 -5.25
C TYR A 161 13.21 -2.27 -5.05
N SER A 162 13.71 -3.06 -4.10
CA SER A 162 15.14 -3.16 -3.78
C SER A 162 15.52 -4.62 -3.53
N ASP A 163 16.64 -5.04 -4.15
CA ASP A 163 17.20 -6.39 -4.02
C ASP A 163 18.48 -6.42 -3.16
N ASP A 164 18.89 -5.28 -2.60
CA ASP A 164 20.17 -5.13 -1.91
C ASP A 164 20.02 -4.51 -0.50
N TYR A 165 18.92 -4.87 0.17
CA TYR A 165 18.56 -4.46 1.53
C TYR A 165 18.31 -2.95 1.65
N GLY A 166 17.74 -2.34 0.61
CA GLY A 166 17.33 -0.94 0.60
C GLY A 166 18.44 0.06 0.24
N LYS A 167 19.59 -0.41 -0.29
CA LYS A 167 20.70 0.48 -0.70
C LYS A 167 20.42 1.14 -2.05
N THR A 168 19.90 0.38 -3.00
CA THR A 168 19.42 0.91 -4.30
C THR A 168 17.97 0.52 -4.53
N TRP A 169 17.27 1.39 -5.27
CA TRP A 169 15.85 1.24 -5.56
C TRP A 169 15.62 1.35 -7.06
N HIS A 170 14.66 0.57 -7.54
CA HIS A 170 14.23 0.49 -8.93
C HIS A 170 12.71 0.65 -9.00
N CYS A 171 12.16 0.92 -10.18
CA CYS A 171 10.71 0.87 -10.41
C CYS A 171 10.35 -0.30 -11.32
N SER A 172 9.23 -0.94 -11.05
CA SER A 172 8.60 -1.88 -11.98
C SER A 172 8.02 -1.14 -13.18
N LYS A 173 7.56 -1.89 -14.19
CA LYS A 173 6.63 -1.34 -15.18
C LYS A 173 5.33 -0.89 -14.50
N MET A 174 4.54 -0.10 -15.21
CA MET A 174 3.20 0.32 -14.77
C MET A 174 2.14 -0.65 -15.31
N LEU A 175 1.03 -0.79 -14.58
CA LEU A 175 -0.16 -1.47 -15.07
C LEU A 175 -0.71 -0.80 -16.32
N SER A 176 -1.19 -1.58 -17.28
CA SER A 176 -1.89 -1.07 -18.46
C SER A 176 -3.22 -0.41 -18.10
N GLU A 177 -3.92 -0.97 -17.12
CA GLU A 177 -5.21 -0.51 -16.62
C GLU A 177 -5.03 0.72 -15.73
N ALA A 178 -5.87 1.73 -15.96
CA ALA A 178 -5.88 2.93 -15.14
C ALA A 178 -6.18 2.59 -13.68
N SER A 179 -5.26 2.96 -12.79
CA SER A 179 -5.23 2.51 -11.40
C SER A 179 -4.46 3.47 -10.51
N ILE A 180 -4.86 3.60 -9.24
CA ILE A 180 -4.31 4.56 -8.27
C ILE A 180 -3.72 3.80 -7.06
N GLU A 181 -4.12 4.14 -5.84
CA GLU A 181 -3.63 3.55 -4.58
C GLU A 181 -3.72 2.02 -4.64
N CYS A 182 -2.60 1.35 -4.39
CA CYS A 182 -2.49 -0.09 -4.49
C CYS A 182 -1.75 -0.68 -3.30
N GLN A 183 -2.02 -1.95 -3.06
CA GLN A 183 -1.34 -2.79 -2.09
C GLN A 183 -0.95 -4.12 -2.74
N MET A 184 0.14 -4.71 -2.24
CA MET A 184 0.75 -5.87 -2.86
C MET A 184 1.05 -6.95 -1.82
N ALA A 185 0.90 -8.20 -2.23
CA ALA A 185 1.16 -9.38 -1.42
C ALA A 185 1.87 -10.45 -2.23
N GLU A 186 2.81 -11.17 -1.62
CA GLU A 186 3.48 -12.30 -2.28
C GLU A 186 2.60 -13.56 -2.19
N ILE A 187 2.36 -14.20 -3.33
CA ILE A 187 1.67 -15.48 -3.43
C ILE A 187 2.53 -16.47 -4.23
N TYR A 188 2.09 -17.72 -4.34
CA TYR A 188 2.81 -18.76 -5.05
C TYR A 188 1.93 -19.43 -6.09
N ASP A 189 2.50 -19.68 -7.27
CA ASP A 189 1.86 -20.49 -8.30
C ASP A 189 1.76 -21.98 -7.93
N SER A 190 0.98 -22.72 -8.72
CA SER A 190 0.83 -24.18 -8.55
C SER A 190 2.15 -24.97 -8.68
N LYS A 191 3.21 -24.33 -9.19
CA LYS A 191 4.57 -24.87 -9.32
C LYS A 191 5.51 -24.36 -8.21
N GLY A 192 5.03 -23.50 -7.31
CA GLY A 192 5.78 -22.90 -6.21
C GLY A 192 6.60 -21.67 -6.61
N HIS A 193 6.39 -21.06 -7.78
CA HIS A 193 7.04 -19.81 -8.14
C HIS A 193 6.39 -18.63 -7.41
N SER A 194 7.24 -17.73 -6.90
CA SER A 194 6.78 -16.49 -6.27
C SER A 194 6.18 -15.56 -7.31
N LEU A 195 4.99 -15.02 -7.01
CA LEU A 195 4.28 -14.02 -7.78
C LEU A 195 3.88 -12.88 -6.84
N ILE A 196 3.83 -11.65 -7.35
CA ILE A 196 3.29 -10.52 -6.59
C ILE A 196 1.86 -10.28 -7.04
N TYR A 197 0.91 -10.45 -6.14
CA TYR A 197 -0.47 -10.03 -6.33
C TYR A 197 -0.59 -8.53 -6.02
N CYS A 198 -1.16 -7.78 -6.94
CA CYS A 198 -1.45 -6.35 -6.80
C CYS A 198 -2.97 -6.14 -6.78
N ASN A 199 -3.46 -5.40 -5.79
CA ASN A 199 -4.82 -4.88 -5.74
C ASN A 199 -4.78 -3.36 -5.78
N ALA A 200 -5.40 -2.76 -6.78
CA ALA A 200 -5.35 -1.32 -7.01
C ALA A 200 -6.75 -0.70 -7.10
N ARG A 201 -6.85 0.50 -6.54
CA ARG A 201 -8.01 1.39 -6.66
C ARG A 201 -8.26 1.74 -8.11
N SER A 202 -9.53 1.69 -8.50
CA SER A 202 -9.97 2.10 -9.84
C SER A 202 -11.00 3.23 -9.73
N GLN A 203 -11.34 3.82 -10.89
CA GLN A 203 -12.50 4.71 -11.03
C GLN A 203 -13.74 3.98 -11.58
N GLY A 204 -13.64 2.65 -11.78
CA GLY A 204 -14.74 1.80 -12.22
C GLY A 204 -15.50 1.21 -11.03
N GLU A 205 -16.34 0.21 -11.32
CA GLU A 205 -17.16 -0.47 -10.30
C GLU A 205 -16.38 -1.45 -9.42
N TYR A 206 -15.17 -1.83 -9.84
CA TYR A 206 -14.38 -2.89 -9.21
C TYR A 206 -12.90 -2.54 -9.13
N ARG A 207 -12.20 -3.17 -8.19
CA ARG A 207 -10.74 -3.10 -8.04
C ARG A 207 -10.03 -3.66 -9.27
N VAL A 208 -8.91 -3.04 -9.65
CA VAL A 208 -7.96 -3.63 -10.61
C VAL A 208 -7.12 -4.65 -9.86
N GLN A 209 -6.94 -5.84 -10.43
CA GLN A 209 -6.15 -6.92 -9.85
C GLN A 209 -5.16 -7.42 -10.90
N ALA A 210 -3.92 -7.65 -10.49
CA ALA A 210 -2.86 -8.10 -11.38
C ALA A 210 -1.87 -9.00 -10.64
N GLU A 211 -1.23 -9.89 -11.39
CA GLU A 211 -0.04 -10.64 -10.99
C GLU A 211 1.19 -9.96 -11.59
N ILE A 212 2.31 -10.01 -10.87
CA ILE A 212 3.61 -9.53 -11.33
C ILE A 212 4.58 -10.68 -11.19
N ASP A 213 5.18 -11.09 -12.30
CA ASP A 213 6.25 -12.07 -12.35
C ASP A 213 7.50 -11.47 -13.02
N ASP A 214 8.52 -12.30 -13.27
CA ASP A 214 9.76 -11.88 -13.93
C ASP A 214 9.54 -11.39 -15.37
N SER A 215 8.40 -11.70 -15.98
CA SER A 215 8.04 -11.36 -17.36
C SER A 215 7.12 -10.13 -17.47
N ASP A 216 6.82 -9.46 -16.35
CA ASP A 216 6.00 -8.25 -16.17
C ASP A 216 4.61 -8.49 -15.53
N PHE A 217 3.72 -7.50 -15.68
CA PHE A 217 2.37 -7.48 -15.12
C PHE A 217 1.39 -8.24 -16.01
N HIS A 218 0.54 -9.04 -15.38
CA HIS A 218 -0.56 -9.77 -15.99
C HIS A 218 -1.86 -9.43 -15.29
N ALA A 219 -2.82 -8.88 -16.02
CA ALA A 219 -4.13 -8.57 -15.45
C ALA A 219 -4.89 -9.85 -15.08
N ILE A 220 -5.53 -9.85 -13.91
CA ILE A 220 -6.35 -10.96 -13.43
C ILE A 220 -7.82 -10.61 -13.64
N THR A 221 -8.58 -11.54 -14.23
CA THR A 221 -10.05 -11.45 -14.29
C THR A 221 -10.66 -12.28 -13.16
N PRO A 222 -11.08 -11.69 -12.03
CA PRO A 222 -11.64 -12.44 -10.91
C PRO A 222 -13.03 -13.00 -11.25
N VAL A 223 -13.35 -14.18 -10.72
CA VAL A 223 -14.71 -14.77 -10.78
C VAL A 223 -15.71 -13.95 -9.97
N THR A 224 -15.26 -13.35 -8.87
CA THR A 224 -16.03 -12.42 -8.05
C THR A 224 -15.18 -11.18 -7.84
N PRO A 225 -15.41 -10.12 -8.63
CA PRO A 225 -14.61 -8.92 -8.53
C PRO A 225 -14.83 -8.24 -7.18
N LEU A 226 -13.75 -7.71 -6.60
CA LEU A 226 -13.81 -6.89 -5.40
C LEU A 226 -14.42 -5.54 -5.79
N VAL A 227 -15.52 -5.19 -5.13
CA VAL A 227 -16.28 -3.96 -5.40
C VAL A 227 -15.44 -2.73 -5.05
N GLU A 228 -15.62 -1.65 -5.81
CA GLU A 228 -15.10 -0.33 -5.51
C GLU A 228 -16.21 0.60 -4.99
N THR A 229 -15.84 1.65 -4.28
CA THR A 229 -16.79 2.69 -3.82
C THR A 229 -17.01 3.75 -4.91
N GLY A 230 -18.11 4.50 -4.88
CA GLY A 230 -18.48 5.45 -5.95
C GLY A 230 -17.45 6.55 -6.26
N GLY A 231 -16.56 6.89 -5.31
CA GLY A 231 -15.43 7.81 -5.51
C GLY A 231 -14.05 7.12 -5.44
N GLY A 232 -14.02 5.80 -5.33
CA GLY A 232 -12.86 5.01 -5.00
C GLY A 232 -12.39 5.16 -3.54
N CYS A 233 -11.79 4.12 -2.99
CA CYS A 233 -11.15 4.11 -1.68
C CYS A 233 -9.86 3.32 -1.73
N GLU A 234 -8.89 3.59 -0.86
CA GLU A 234 -7.80 2.64 -0.63
C GLU A 234 -8.36 1.36 0.02
N GLY A 235 -7.65 0.25 -0.14
CA GLY A 235 -7.93 -1.01 0.53
C GLY A 235 -6.66 -1.83 0.66
N SER A 236 -6.57 -2.59 1.75
CA SER A 236 -5.35 -3.32 2.13
C SER A 236 -5.46 -4.80 1.84
N VAL A 237 -4.35 -5.40 1.37
CA VAL A 237 -4.21 -6.83 1.13
C VAL A 237 -2.94 -7.38 1.76
N ILE A 238 -3.05 -8.52 2.43
CA ILE A 238 -1.92 -9.28 2.96
C ILE A 238 -2.00 -10.74 2.52
N SER A 239 -0.84 -11.38 2.37
CA SER A 239 -0.74 -12.83 2.24
C SER A 239 -0.39 -13.47 3.58
N PHE A 240 -0.92 -14.65 3.87
CA PHE A 240 -0.59 -15.42 5.05
C PHE A 240 -0.60 -16.94 4.76
N PRO A 241 0.03 -17.78 5.59
CA PRO A 241 0.08 -19.22 5.36
C PRO A 241 -1.32 -19.84 5.26
N ALA A 242 -1.55 -20.67 4.23
CA ALA A 242 -2.81 -21.39 4.06
C ALA A 242 -3.04 -22.40 5.19
N GLN A 243 -4.30 -22.55 5.61
CA GLN A 243 -4.65 -23.55 6.64
C GLN A 243 -4.73 -24.99 6.10
N SER A 244 -4.63 -25.17 4.77
CA SER A 244 -4.71 -26.48 4.10
C SER A 244 -3.54 -27.43 4.41
N GLY A 245 -2.45 -26.92 5.01
CA GLY A 245 -1.27 -27.71 5.35
C GLY A 245 -0.36 -28.03 4.17
N GLU A 246 -0.69 -27.54 2.96
CA GLU A 246 0.19 -27.65 1.80
C GLU A 246 1.36 -26.66 1.93
N PRO A 247 2.62 -27.13 1.80
CA PRO A 247 3.78 -26.26 1.80
C PRO A 247 3.69 -25.22 0.68
N ASN A 248 4.10 -23.99 0.98
CA ASN A 248 4.15 -22.88 0.02
C ASN A 248 2.80 -22.44 -0.57
N THR A 249 1.68 -22.77 0.08
CA THR A 249 0.38 -22.20 -0.28
C THR A 249 0.09 -20.98 0.62
N LYS A 250 -0.22 -19.84 0.00
CA LYS A 250 -0.60 -18.60 0.69
C LYS A 250 -2.05 -18.24 0.37
N TRP A 251 -2.81 -17.83 1.38
CA TRP A 251 -4.12 -17.20 1.23
C TRP A 251 -3.98 -15.68 1.31
N LEU A 252 -4.96 -14.96 0.78
CA LEU A 252 -5.03 -13.51 0.87
C LEU A 252 -6.15 -13.08 1.82
N LEU A 253 -5.89 -12.05 2.61
CA LEU A 253 -6.92 -11.32 3.33
C LEU A 253 -6.97 -9.90 2.78
N TYR A 254 -8.16 -9.44 2.42
CA TYR A 254 -8.40 -8.10 1.88
C TYR A 254 -9.38 -7.33 2.76
N SER A 255 -9.14 -6.04 2.98
CA SER A 255 -10.05 -5.15 3.72
C SER A 255 -10.39 -3.89 2.90
N HIS A 256 -11.68 -3.57 2.83
CA HIS A 256 -12.20 -2.42 2.07
C HIS A 256 -13.68 -2.15 2.42
N PRO A 257 -14.16 -0.90 2.26
CA PRO A 257 -15.58 -0.58 2.42
C PRO A 257 -16.49 -1.36 1.46
N THR A 258 -17.52 -2.01 2.00
CA THR A 258 -18.36 -2.94 1.23
C THR A 258 -19.47 -2.26 0.41
N ASN A 259 -19.70 -0.97 0.62
CA ASN A 259 -20.76 -0.24 -0.06
C ASN A 259 -20.27 0.30 -1.42
N PRO A 260 -20.94 -0.05 -2.55
CA PRO A 260 -20.49 0.38 -3.89
C PRO A 260 -20.57 1.90 -4.14
N LYS A 261 -21.26 2.67 -3.30
CA LYS A 261 -21.53 4.10 -3.52
C LYS A 261 -20.77 4.99 -2.55
N GLU A 262 -20.59 4.54 -1.32
CA GLU A 262 -20.06 5.34 -0.22
C GLU A 262 -18.98 4.58 0.54
N ARG A 263 -18.05 5.32 1.15
CA ARG A 263 -17.03 4.76 2.05
C ARG A 263 -17.67 4.35 3.38
N ARG A 264 -18.31 3.18 3.39
CA ARG A 264 -19.08 2.64 4.50
C ARG A 264 -18.94 1.13 4.64
N ASP A 265 -19.13 0.70 5.87
CA ASP A 265 -19.19 -0.70 6.27
C ASP A 265 -17.91 -1.46 5.87
N LEU A 266 -16.83 -1.28 6.64
CA LEU A 266 -15.55 -1.96 6.38
C LEU A 266 -15.72 -3.47 6.49
N GLY A 267 -15.43 -4.18 5.41
CA GLY A 267 -15.50 -5.62 5.32
C GLY A 267 -14.13 -6.25 5.10
N VAL A 268 -14.01 -7.50 5.54
CA VAL A 268 -12.86 -8.35 5.30
C VAL A 268 -13.26 -9.51 4.39
N TYR A 269 -12.43 -9.79 3.39
CA TYR A 269 -12.63 -10.82 2.38
C TYR A 269 -11.47 -11.81 2.48
N LEU A 270 -11.78 -13.10 2.61
CA LEU A 270 -10.79 -14.17 2.53
C LEU A 270 -10.72 -14.65 1.09
N ASN A 271 -9.52 -14.73 0.51
CA ASN A 271 -9.29 -15.44 -0.75
C ASN A 271 -8.35 -16.62 -0.54
N ASP A 272 -8.92 -17.82 -0.56
CA ASP A 272 -8.20 -19.08 -0.32
C ASP A 272 -7.56 -19.68 -1.59
N SER A 273 -7.84 -19.06 -2.74
CA SER A 273 -7.50 -19.56 -4.07
C SER A 273 -7.09 -18.42 -4.99
N PRO A 274 -6.03 -17.63 -4.65
CA PRO A 274 -5.72 -16.38 -5.34
C PRO A 274 -5.44 -16.54 -6.83
N LEU A 275 -5.03 -17.74 -7.27
CA LEU A 275 -4.72 -18.07 -8.67
C LEU A 275 -5.78 -18.90 -9.38
N ASN A 276 -6.75 -19.45 -8.65
CA ASN A 276 -7.78 -20.34 -9.20
C ASN A 276 -9.12 -19.61 -9.25
N SER A 277 -9.22 -18.63 -10.14
CA SER A 277 -10.48 -18.00 -10.49
C SER A 277 -11.25 -18.88 -11.50
N ASN A 278 -11.64 -20.09 -11.11
CA ASN A 278 -12.52 -20.94 -11.93
C ASN A 278 -14.00 -20.64 -11.64
N LYS A 279 -14.82 -20.56 -12.69
CA LYS A 279 -16.24 -20.09 -12.70
C LYS A 279 -17.20 -20.70 -11.65
N ASN A 280 -16.82 -21.77 -10.95
CA ASN A 280 -17.66 -22.46 -9.95
C ASN A 280 -17.23 -22.23 -8.49
N CYS A 281 -16.07 -21.61 -8.24
CA CYS A 281 -15.61 -21.24 -6.91
C CYS A 281 -15.16 -19.77 -6.96
N SER A 282 -15.91 -18.88 -6.30
CA SER A 282 -15.44 -17.53 -6.03
C SER A 282 -14.25 -17.65 -5.06
N GLY A 283 -13.02 -17.44 -5.53
CA GLY A 283 -11.84 -17.50 -4.67
C GLY A 283 -11.97 -16.58 -3.44
N ALA A 284 -12.61 -15.41 -3.60
CA ALA A 284 -12.95 -14.51 -2.51
C ALA A 284 -14.30 -14.84 -1.83
N SER A 285 -14.32 -14.82 -0.50
CA SER A 285 -15.51 -14.98 0.33
C SER A 285 -16.46 -13.77 0.21
N LYS A 286 -17.70 -13.93 0.70
CA LYS A 286 -18.53 -12.75 1.05
C LYS A 286 -17.82 -11.94 2.14
N PRO A 287 -18.00 -10.60 2.18
CA PRO A 287 -17.36 -9.79 3.19
C PRO A 287 -17.91 -10.11 4.57
N TRP A 288 -17.01 -10.25 5.54
CA TRP A 288 -17.35 -10.11 6.94
C TRP A 288 -17.20 -8.65 7.34
N VAL A 289 -18.31 -7.96 7.57
CA VAL A 289 -18.31 -6.56 8.03
C VAL A 289 -17.79 -6.49 9.48
N ILE A 290 -16.62 -5.90 9.66
CA ILE A 290 -15.97 -5.72 10.97
C ILE A 290 -16.26 -4.36 11.60
N ASN A 291 -16.64 -3.36 10.80
CA ASN A 291 -17.10 -2.06 11.29
C ASN A 291 -18.27 -1.56 10.47
N LYS A 292 -19.40 -1.22 11.12
CA LYS A 292 -20.56 -0.62 10.47
C LYS A 292 -20.49 0.90 10.52
N GLY A 293 -20.98 1.58 9.48
CA GLY A 293 -20.98 3.04 9.39
C GLY A 293 -19.83 3.59 8.54
N LEU A 294 -19.51 4.88 8.70
CA LEU A 294 -18.45 5.54 7.94
C LEU A 294 -17.11 4.83 8.16
N SER A 295 -16.52 4.38 7.06
CA SER A 295 -15.26 3.62 7.05
C SER A 295 -14.47 3.97 5.80
N GLY A 296 -13.23 4.41 5.98
CA GLY A 296 -12.35 4.82 4.89
C GLY A 296 -11.21 3.83 4.68
N TYR A 297 -10.00 4.38 4.68
CA TYR A 297 -8.77 3.64 4.42
C TYR A 297 -8.51 2.66 5.57
N SER A 298 -7.81 1.57 5.29
CA SER A 298 -7.51 0.55 6.30
C SER A 298 -6.23 -0.18 5.95
N ASP A 299 -5.47 -0.60 6.94
CA ASP A 299 -4.27 -1.41 6.75
C ASP A 299 -4.27 -2.66 7.64
N LEU A 300 -3.93 -3.80 7.05
CA LEU A 300 -3.93 -5.11 7.70
C LEU A 300 -2.51 -5.53 8.10
N ALA A 301 -2.42 -6.31 9.18
CA ALA A 301 -1.22 -7.06 9.52
C ALA A 301 -1.59 -8.47 9.97
N TYR A 302 -0.83 -9.47 9.50
CA TYR A 302 -0.90 -10.82 10.02
C TYR A 302 -0.15 -10.91 11.36
N ILE A 303 -0.84 -11.43 12.38
CA ILE A 303 -0.29 -11.74 13.69
C ILE A 303 -0.20 -13.26 13.81
N ASP A 304 0.65 -13.77 14.71
CA ASP A 304 0.76 -15.22 14.94
C ASP A 304 -0.57 -15.88 15.26
N ASP A 305 -0.58 -17.22 15.14
CA ASP A 305 -1.70 -18.08 15.50
C ASP A 305 -3.00 -17.77 14.74
N GLY A 306 -2.90 -17.23 13.53
CA GLY A 306 -4.05 -16.96 12.67
C GLY A 306 -4.81 -15.68 13.02
N TRP A 307 -4.24 -14.82 13.87
CA TRP A 307 -4.82 -13.53 14.20
C TRP A 307 -4.45 -12.47 13.17
N PHE A 308 -5.29 -11.44 13.08
CA PHE A 308 -5.08 -10.32 12.19
C PHE A 308 -5.35 -9.02 12.96
N ALA A 309 -4.55 -8.00 12.70
CA ALA A 309 -4.85 -6.64 13.12
C ALA A 309 -5.29 -5.81 11.91
N CYS A 310 -6.19 -4.86 12.16
CA CYS A 310 -6.65 -3.89 11.19
C CYS A 310 -6.62 -2.52 11.83
N LEU A 311 -5.89 -1.59 11.23
CA LEU A 311 -5.92 -0.16 11.57
C LEU A 311 -6.77 0.54 10.52
N MET A 312 -7.80 1.28 10.92
CA MET A 312 -8.77 1.82 9.97
C MET A 312 -9.19 3.26 10.28
N GLU A 313 -9.62 3.97 9.25
CA GLU A 313 -10.37 5.21 9.39
C GLU A 313 -11.84 4.89 9.68
N CYS A 314 -12.36 5.40 10.79
CA CYS A 314 -13.74 5.22 11.20
C CYS A 314 -14.32 6.49 11.84
N GLY A 315 -15.60 6.76 11.60
CA GLY A 315 -16.33 7.92 12.17
C GLY A 315 -16.05 9.22 11.44
#